data_AF-A0A518BPS5-F1
#
_entry.id   AF-A0A518BPS5-F1
#
_cell.length_a   1.000
_cell.length_b   1.000
_cell.length_c   1.000
_cell.angle_alpha   90.00
_cell.angle_beta   90.00
_cell.angle_gamma   90.00
#
_symmetry.space_group_name_H-M   'P 1'
#
loop_
_entity.id
_entity.type
_entity.pdbx_description
1 polymer ?
#
loop_
_entity_poly.entity_id
_entity_poly.type
_entity_poly.pdbx_seq_one_letter_code
_entity_poly.pdbx_strand_id
1 'polypeptide(L)'
;MSLAAIVLPLATAFAPQQGAVAPPPGMVFVEGGRVTVGADKDHLEPLIEADQEFAPSFASEFPQHTENVREFFLMPTEVTNEQYAAFVRATGHRVPFHMADQEAVAAAQAAFLEEDGRRRQELKDAGQTVPPAQKFDQQAWWDDNWRDFEWSIPEGKEDHPVVYVDYQDAQAYAKWAGLRLMTEVEFQAAGRGKEETVYPWGDEWDGSKVTSSADRPKSSTLAVGATKSATGAGFYDLLGSVWEWTSSPFTPFDKYKAFTVDVGKGSRSRTVNAAAEWNADFRVAVGGSWGSPAFHCRLTTRRRCDRSQQTAALGFRCAASPGIATDLVQAVVDDLPHALRPDLDLEPVAALSMDRYISDAGTAKVPGYARITGYDYFSVIPVDRILHSNPSSFGVETLEEGPVGVAVLTTSLPILEPALEPGTYLISFREKGKDRRDKGEEDEKAAAQGVASRQDGPSADEAEPAYDIESANLLITDANGVLIHAIPIKDVEYATVDKDYPDGRLLVTAYKAPKRAGEDEVVGDTLGVTLDVSSKNSKKAMRFEFKVKVEKDLIDGTWRKR
;
A
#
# COMPACT_ATOMS: atom_id res chain seq x y z
N MET A 1 35.50 58.57 -26.18
CA MET A 1 34.84 58.52 -24.86
C MET A 1 33.57 57.68 -25.05
N SER A 2 33.68 56.36 -24.95
CA SER A 2 33.55 55.55 -23.71
C SER A 2 32.12 55.55 -23.17
N LEU A 3 31.38 54.46 -23.38
CA LEU A 3 31.11 53.43 -22.35
C LEU A 3 30.23 52.33 -23.00
N ALA A 4 30.79 51.14 -23.14
CA ALA A 4 30.02 49.92 -23.39
C ALA A 4 29.50 49.41 -22.03
N ALA A 5 28.18 49.41 -21.84
CA ALA A 5 27.56 48.78 -20.68
C ALA A 5 27.40 47.28 -20.97
N ILE A 6 28.25 46.47 -20.33
CA ILE A 6 28.11 45.02 -20.28
C ILE A 6 26.96 44.73 -19.31
N VAL A 7 25.81 44.31 -19.85
CA VAL A 7 24.73 43.71 -19.07
C VAL A 7 24.99 42.21 -19.05
N LEU A 8 25.60 41.74 -17.96
CA LEU A 8 25.63 40.32 -17.61
C LEU A 8 24.20 39.86 -17.29
N PRO A 9 23.67 38.80 -17.92
CA PRO A 9 22.47 38.17 -17.40
C PRO A 9 22.87 37.48 -16.09
N LEU A 10 22.30 37.94 -14.96
CA LEU A 10 22.22 37.10 -13.76
C LEU A 10 21.38 35.89 -14.15
N ALA A 11 22.05 34.78 -14.50
CA ALA A 11 21.45 33.46 -14.39
C ALA A 11 21.26 33.21 -12.89
N THR A 12 20.10 33.59 -12.35
CA THR A 12 19.57 32.90 -11.18
C THR A 12 19.39 31.45 -11.61
N ALA A 13 20.31 30.60 -11.19
CA ALA A 13 20.11 29.17 -11.16
C ALA A 13 18.90 28.91 -10.26
N PHE A 14 17.71 28.91 -10.87
CA PHE A 14 16.58 28.24 -10.28
C PHE A 14 17.04 26.80 -10.08
N ALA A 15 17.05 26.36 -8.82
CA ALA A 15 16.96 24.94 -8.53
C ALA A 15 15.85 24.37 -9.43
N PRO A 16 16.07 23.23 -10.11
CA PRO A 16 15.02 22.64 -10.92
C PRO A 16 13.79 22.49 -10.03
N GLN A 17 12.70 23.19 -10.38
CA GLN A 17 11.38 22.72 -9.97
C GLN A 17 11.34 21.27 -10.45
N GLN A 18 11.28 20.32 -9.52
CA GLN A 18 11.01 18.93 -9.85
C GLN A 18 9.83 18.93 -10.81
N GLY A 19 10.11 18.58 -12.06
CA GLY A 19 9.11 18.58 -13.12
C GLY A 19 7.96 17.67 -12.70
N ALA A 20 6.73 18.07 -13.03
CA ALA A 20 5.53 17.27 -12.79
C ALA A 20 5.81 15.79 -13.11
N VAL A 21 5.70 14.93 -12.10
CA VAL A 21 5.91 13.50 -12.26
C VAL A 21 4.88 13.00 -13.27
N ALA A 22 5.33 12.32 -14.31
CA ALA A 22 4.41 11.77 -15.30
C ALA A 22 3.51 10.73 -14.61
N PRO A 23 2.18 10.79 -14.79
CA PRO A 23 1.27 9.81 -14.20
C PRO A 23 1.66 8.39 -14.64
N PRO A 24 1.47 7.36 -13.77
CA PRO A 24 1.45 6.00 -14.24
C PRO A 24 0.46 5.88 -15.42
N PRO A 25 0.80 5.13 -16.49
CA PRO A 25 -0.02 5.05 -17.68
C PRO A 25 -1.49 4.77 -17.40
N GLY A 26 -2.36 5.59 -17.98
CA GLY A 26 -3.81 5.44 -17.87
C GLY A 26 -4.42 5.83 -16.53
N MET A 27 -3.67 6.46 -15.60
CA MET A 27 -4.24 7.01 -14.38
C MET A 27 -4.63 8.49 -14.52
N VAL A 28 -5.64 8.91 -13.74
CA VAL A 28 -6.15 10.28 -13.70
C VAL A 28 -5.58 11.00 -12.48
N PHE A 29 -5.03 12.19 -12.69
CA PHE A 29 -4.56 13.05 -11.59
C PHE A 29 -5.74 13.63 -10.81
N VAL A 30 -5.69 13.52 -9.49
CA VAL A 30 -6.61 14.14 -8.55
C VAL A 30 -5.85 15.23 -7.80
N GLU A 31 -6.31 16.47 -7.98
CA GLU A 31 -5.76 17.63 -7.29
C GLU A 31 -5.97 17.46 -5.77
N GLY A 32 -4.89 17.67 -5.00
CA GLY A 32 -4.97 17.69 -3.55
C GLY A 32 -5.74 18.91 -3.03
N GLY A 33 -6.16 18.88 -1.78
CA GLY A 33 -6.84 20.01 -1.16
C GLY A 33 -7.71 19.62 0.03
N ARG A 34 -8.55 20.57 0.44
CA ARG A 34 -9.56 20.36 1.49
C ARG A 34 -10.76 19.65 0.89
N VAL A 35 -11.08 18.47 1.40
CA VAL A 35 -12.18 17.64 0.93
C VAL A 35 -13.16 17.41 2.08
N THR A 36 -14.44 17.50 1.78
CA THR A 36 -15.51 17.16 2.73
C THR A 36 -15.73 15.65 2.74
N VAL A 37 -15.56 15.03 3.91
CA VAL A 37 -15.64 13.59 4.15
C VAL A 37 -16.78 13.29 5.10
N GLY A 38 -17.51 12.21 4.83
CA GLY A 38 -18.62 11.75 5.66
C GLY A 38 -19.90 12.54 5.44
N ALA A 39 -20.89 12.29 6.29
CA ALA A 39 -22.24 12.83 6.22
C ALA A 39 -22.69 13.41 7.57
N ASP A 40 -23.53 14.43 7.52
CA ASP A 40 -24.17 14.99 8.71
C ASP A 40 -25.41 14.17 9.11
N LYS A 41 -25.99 14.50 10.27
CA LYS A 41 -27.18 13.79 10.75
C LYS A 41 -28.40 14.06 9.89
N ASP A 42 -28.56 15.27 9.39
CA ASP A 42 -29.71 15.67 8.58
C ASP A 42 -29.79 14.83 7.30
N HIS A 43 -28.64 14.42 6.74
CA HIS A 43 -28.56 13.47 5.64
C HIS A 43 -28.81 12.01 6.05
N LEU A 44 -28.36 11.59 7.23
CA LEU A 44 -28.39 10.20 7.67
C LEU A 44 -29.72 9.78 8.32
N GLU A 45 -30.41 10.68 9.02
CA GLU A 45 -31.67 10.40 9.72
C GLU A 45 -32.76 9.86 8.78
N PRO A 46 -33.02 10.45 7.58
CA PRO A 46 -34.00 9.91 6.64
C PRO A 46 -33.65 8.49 6.15
N LEU A 47 -32.35 8.17 6.01
CA LEU A 47 -31.90 6.84 5.59
C LEU A 47 -32.13 5.81 6.70
N ILE A 48 -31.84 6.19 7.95
CA ILE A 48 -32.08 5.36 9.14
C ILE A 48 -33.58 5.14 9.35
N GLU A 49 -34.41 6.16 9.11
CA GLU A 49 -35.87 6.02 9.15
C GLU A 49 -36.40 5.02 8.11
N ALA A 50 -35.84 5.09 6.90
CA ALA A 50 -36.23 4.23 5.78
C ALA A 50 -35.81 2.77 5.97
N ASP A 51 -34.60 2.54 6.52
CA ASP A 51 -34.10 1.20 6.80
C ASP A 51 -33.27 1.14 8.09
N GLN A 52 -33.95 0.72 9.15
CA GLN A 52 -33.41 0.71 10.51
C GLN A 52 -32.40 -0.43 10.74
N GLU A 53 -32.39 -1.45 9.87
CA GLU A 53 -31.43 -2.55 9.94
C GLU A 53 -30.02 -2.06 9.59
N PHE A 54 -29.90 -1.07 8.69
CA PHE A 54 -28.64 -0.45 8.29
C PHE A 54 -28.25 0.77 9.13
N ALA A 55 -28.95 1.05 10.23
CA ALA A 55 -28.65 2.20 11.08
C ALA A 55 -27.18 2.26 11.57
N PRO A 56 -26.54 1.14 11.96
CA PRO A 56 -25.11 1.14 12.28
C PRO A 56 -24.21 1.52 11.09
N SER A 57 -24.57 1.08 9.88
CA SER A 57 -23.83 1.40 8.65
C SER A 57 -23.95 2.88 8.31
N PHE A 58 -25.16 3.46 8.34
CA PHE A 58 -25.36 4.90 8.13
C PHE A 58 -24.66 5.74 9.20
N ALA A 59 -24.73 5.34 10.48
CA ALA A 59 -24.04 6.03 11.55
C ALA A 59 -22.52 6.08 11.35
N SER A 60 -21.93 5.07 10.69
CA SER A 60 -20.48 5.05 10.44
C SER A 60 -20.00 6.18 9.53
N GLU A 61 -20.90 6.81 8.78
CA GLU A 61 -20.60 7.93 7.88
C GLU A 61 -20.50 9.28 8.61
N PHE A 62 -20.94 9.35 9.87
CA PHE A 62 -20.90 10.54 10.71
C PHE A 62 -19.52 10.71 11.39
N PRO A 63 -19.05 11.95 11.66
CA PRO A 63 -19.60 13.22 11.20
C PRO A 63 -19.08 13.62 9.82
N GLN A 64 -19.81 14.52 9.16
CA GLN A 64 -19.23 15.31 8.09
C GLN A 64 -18.13 16.21 8.66
N HIS A 65 -16.97 16.18 8.03
CA HIS A 65 -15.80 16.97 8.42
C HIS A 65 -14.94 17.28 7.20
N THR A 66 -13.98 18.18 7.35
CA THR A 66 -13.02 18.51 6.29
C THR A 66 -11.69 17.84 6.57
N GLU A 67 -11.19 17.09 5.60
CA GLU A 67 -9.86 16.48 5.59
C GLU A 67 -8.96 17.15 4.56
N ASN A 68 -7.65 17.14 4.80
CA ASN A 68 -6.66 17.56 3.80
C ASN A 68 -6.14 16.32 3.06
N VAL A 69 -6.39 16.27 1.76
CA VAL A 69 -5.95 15.18 0.89
C VAL A 69 -4.77 15.68 0.06
N ARG A 70 -3.67 14.92 0.03
CA ARG A 70 -2.56 15.21 -0.89
C ARG A 70 -2.98 14.90 -2.32
N GLU A 71 -2.32 15.51 -3.29
CA GLU A 71 -2.54 15.14 -4.69
C GLU A 71 -2.10 13.69 -4.94
N PHE A 72 -2.79 12.99 -5.85
CA PHE A 72 -2.55 11.59 -6.15
C PHE A 72 -3.05 11.24 -7.55
N PHE A 73 -2.77 10.03 -8.01
CA PHE A 73 -3.32 9.46 -9.22
C PHE A 73 -4.28 8.33 -8.86
N LEU A 74 -5.37 8.19 -9.61
CA LEU A 74 -6.35 7.11 -9.40
C LEU A 74 -6.65 6.42 -10.72
N MET A 75 -6.82 5.10 -10.68
CA MET A 75 -7.32 4.37 -11.85
C MET A 75 -8.72 4.87 -12.24
N PRO A 76 -8.98 5.12 -13.54
CA PRO A 76 -10.28 5.57 -14.01
C PRO A 76 -11.38 4.53 -13.78
N THR A 77 -11.02 3.24 -13.69
CA THR A 77 -11.94 2.13 -13.45
C THR A 77 -11.36 1.14 -12.43
N GLU A 78 -12.15 0.15 -12.04
CA GLU A 78 -11.69 -1.01 -11.29
C GLU A 78 -10.64 -1.83 -12.07
N VAL A 79 -9.87 -2.64 -11.33
CA VAL A 79 -8.94 -3.61 -11.91
C VAL A 79 -9.73 -4.68 -12.65
N THR A 80 -9.35 -4.95 -13.89
CA THR A 80 -10.05 -5.92 -14.76
C THR A 80 -9.54 -7.35 -14.56
N ASN A 81 -10.33 -8.33 -14.99
CA ASN A 81 -9.93 -9.72 -15.03
C ASN A 81 -8.65 -9.95 -15.84
N GLU A 82 -8.51 -9.29 -16.99
CA GLU A 82 -7.30 -9.43 -17.81
C GLU A 82 -6.05 -8.82 -17.13
N GLN A 83 -6.21 -7.71 -16.41
CA GLN A 83 -5.13 -7.15 -15.60
C GLN A 83 -4.73 -8.07 -14.45
N TYR A 84 -5.70 -8.57 -13.69
CA TYR A 84 -5.40 -9.50 -12.59
C TYR A 84 -4.81 -10.82 -13.11
N ALA A 85 -5.24 -11.30 -14.27
CA ALA A 85 -4.64 -12.47 -14.91
C ALA A 85 -3.17 -12.23 -15.33
N ALA A 86 -2.80 -11.01 -15.74
CA ALA A 86 -1.40 -10.66 -15.97
C ALA A 86 -0.57 -10.75 -14.68
N PHE A 87 -1.11 -10.25 -13.57
CA PHE A 87 -0.51 -10.39 -12.24
C PHE A 87 -0.31 -11.85 -11.84
N VAL A 88 -1.35 -12.69 -11.98
CA VAL A 88 -1.27 -14.13 -11.67
C VAL A 88 -0.20 -14.81 -12.52
N ARG A 89 -0.17 -14.56 -13.84
CA ARG A 89 0.84 -15.16 -14.75
C ARG A 89 2.26 -14.71 -14.40
N ALA A 90 2.44 -13.47 -13.95
CA ALA A 90 3.75 -12.92 -13.62
C ALA A 90 4.28 -13.42 -12.27
N THR A 91 3.40 -13.70 -11.31
CA THR A 91 3.79 -13.94 -9.91
C THR A 91 3.48 -15.34 -9.39
N GLY A 92 2.61 -16.09 -10.06
CA GLY A 92 2.05 -17.33 -9.50
C GLY A 92 1.18 -17.07 -8.26
N HIS A 93 0.61 -15.88 -8.12
CA HIS A 93 -0.36 -15.56 -7.07
C HIS A 93 -1.68 -16.32 -7.27
N ARG A 94 -2.50 -16.42 -6.21
CA ARG A 94 -3.77 -17.15 -6.25
C ARG A 94 -4.73 -16.63 -7.31
N VAL A 95 -5.35 -17.57 -8.01
CA VAL A 95 -6.40 -17.35 -9.02
C VAL A 95 -7.76 -17.18 -8.32
N PRO A 96 -8.53 -16.10 -8.59
CA PRO A 96 -9.84 -15.91 -7.99
C PRO A 96 -10.85 -16.95 -8.47
N PHE A 97 -11.80 -17.30 -7.60
CA PHE A 97 -12.72 -18.42 -7.83
C PHE A 97 -13.52 -18.36 -9.15
N HIS A 98 -13.90 -17.18 -9.65
CA HIS A 98 -14.64 -17.09 -10.91
C HIS A 98 -13.81 -17.45 -12.16
N MET A 99 -12.50 -17.56 -12.03
CA MET A 99 -11.59 -18.05 -13.08
C MET A 99 -11.22 -19.52 -12.92
N ALA A 100 -11.77 -20.20 -11.90
CA ALA A 100 -11.50 -21.59 -11.61
C ALA A 100 -11.89 -22.53 -12.77
N ASP A 101 -11.16 -23.63 -12.90
CA ASP A 101 -11.60 -24.77 -13.71
C ASP A 101 -12.91 -25.33 -13.13
N GLN A 102 -14.01 -24.98 -13.80
CA GLN A 102 -15.35 -25.36 -13.39
C GLN A 102 -15.58 -26.87 -13.51
N GLU A 103 -14.86 -27.57 -14.40
CA GLU A 103 -14.97 -29.03 -14.53
C GLU A 103 -14.29 -29.70 -13.33
N ALA A 104 -13.11 -29.21 -12.92
CA ALA A 104 -12.42 -29.68 -11.73
C ALA A 104 -13.24 -29.46 -10.45
N VAL A 105 -13.79 -28.24 -10.27
CA VAL A 105 -14.66 -27.91 -9.13
C VAL A 105 -15.90 -28.80 -9.11
N ALA A 106 -16.53 -29.03 -10.27
CA ALA A 106 -17.71 -29.89 -10.36
C ALA A 106 -17.38 -31.37 -10.07
N ALA A 107 -16.23 -31.86 -10.54
CA ALA A 107 -15.76 -33.22 -10.26
C ALA A 107 -15.48 -33.41 -8.76
N ALA A 108 -14.82 -32.44 -8.11
CA ALA A 108 -14.57 -32.45 -6.68
C ALA A 108 -15.87 -32.41 -5.87
N GLN A 109 -16.83 -31.58 -6.28
CA GLN A 109 -18.15 -31.54 -5.65
C GLN A 109 -18.88 -32.88 -5.79
N ALA A 110 -18.86 -33.50 -6.96
CA ALA A 110 -19.49 -34.79 -7.20
C ALA A 110 -18.88 -35.89 -6.32
N ALA A 111 -17.54 -35.94 -6.23
CA ALA A 111 -16.82 -36.89 -5.38
C ALA A 111 -17.16 -36.69 -3.89
N PHE A 112 -17.18 -35.44 -3.42
CA PHE A 112 -17.56 -35.10 -2.04
C PHE A 112 -18.99 -35.56 -1.71
N LEU A 113 -19.95 -35.30 -2.60
CA LEU A 113 -21.36 -35.67 -2.39
C LEU A 113 -21.56 -37.19 -2.43
N GLU A 114 -20.81 -37.91 -3.26
CA GLU A 114 -20.83 -39.37 -3.28
C GLU A 114 -20.31 -39.95 -1.97
N GLU A 115 -19.18 -39.45 -1.48
CA GLU A 115 -18.58 -39.90 -0.21
C GLU A 115 -19.48 -39.58 0.99
N ASP A 116 -20.03 -38.37 1.08
CA ASP A 116 -20.98 -38.01 2.14
C ASP A 116 -22.23 -38.91 2.07
N GLY A 117 -22.75 -39.16 0.87
CA GLY A 117 -23.86 -40.08 0.64
C GLY A 117 -23.57 -41.50 1.16
N ARG A 118 -22.41 -42.06 0.82
CA ARG A 118 -21.96 -43.39 1.25
C ARG A 118 -21.85 -43.48 2.78
N ARG A 119 -21.13 -42.54 3.39
CA ARG A 119 -20.94 -42.44 4.85
C ARG A 119 -22.28 -42.38 5.60
N ARG A 120 -23.22 -41.59 5.09
CA ARG A 120 -24.57 -41.45 5.69
C ARG A 120 -25.38 -42.72 5.58
N GLN A 121 -25.28 -43.42 4.45
CA GLN A 121 -25.95 -44.70 4.24
C GLN A 121 -25.40 -45.76 5.18
N GLU A 122 -24.08 -45.82 5.37
CA GLU A 122 -23.43 -46.72 6.35
C GLU A 122 -23.90 -46.45 7.79
N LEU A 123 -23.99 -45.17 8.20
CA LEU A 123 -24.53 -44.80 9.52
C LEU A 123 -25.98 -45.26 9.69
N LYS A 124 -26.80 -45.10 8.65
CA LYS A 124 -28.19 -45.52 8.64
C LYS A 124 -28.31 -47.04 8.76
N ASP A 125 -27.51 -47.79 8.01
CA ASP A 125 -27.51 -49.25 8.02
C ASP A 125 -26.99 -49.81 9.37
N ALA A 126 -26.09 -49.09 10.04
CA ALA A 126 -25.62 -49.39 11.39
C ALA A 126 -26.62 -48.97 12.50
N GLY A 127 -27.78 -48.41 12.16
CA GLY A 127 -28.77 -47.93 13.13
C GLY A 127 -28.30 -46.73 13.96
N GLN A 128 -27.30 -45.99 13.48
CA GLN A 128 -26.73 -44.83 14.16
C GLN A 128 -27.43 -43.53 13.73
N THR A 129 -27.31 -42.49 14.56
CA THR A 129 -27.81 -41.15 14.23
C THR A 129 -27.06 -40.58 13.04
N VAL A 130 -27.79 -40.22 11.98
CA VAL A 130 -27.22 -39.61 10.77
C VAL A 130 -27.16 -38.09 10.94
N PRO A 131 -26.00 -37.44 10.78
CA PRO A 131 -25.88 -35.98 10.86
C PRO A 131 -26.61 -35.28 9.68
N PRO A 132 -26.76 -33.94 9.67
CA PRO A 132 -27.20 -33.19 8.49
C PRO A 132 -26.22 -33.34 7.31
N ALA A 133 -26.73 -33.17 6.08
CA ALA A 133 -25.88 -33.23 4.88
C ALA A 133 -24.89 -32.06 4.89
N GLN A 134 -23.63 -32.35 4.61
CA GLN A 134 -22.61 -31.30 4.50
C GLN A 134 -22.73 -30.60 3.15
N LYS A 135 -22.45 -29.31 3.12
CA LYS A 135 -22.35 -28.56 1.86
C LYS A 135 -20.90 -28.56 1.40
N PHE A 136 -20.69 -28.84 0.13
CA PHE A 136 -19.39 -28.63 -0.50
C PHE A 136 -19.17 -27.13 -0.68
N ASP A 137 -18.08 -26.62 -0.12
CA ASP A 137 -17.65 -25.25 -0.32
C ASP A 137 -16.71 -25.21 -1.54
N GLN A 138 -17.27 -24.82 -2.69
CA GLN A 138 -16.53 -24.78 -3.95
C GLN A 138 -15.35 -23.80 -3.90
N GLN A 139 -15.54 -22.68 -3.20
CA GLN A 139 -14.52 -21.64 -3.13
C GLN A 139 -13.38 -22.07 -2.21
N ALA A 140 -13.69 -22.58 -1.02
CA ALA A 140 -12.66 -23.11 -0.12
C ALA A 140 -11.89 -24.28 -0.76
N TRP A 141 -12.56 -25.16 -1.50
CA TRP A 141 -11.88 -26.20 -2.24
C TRP A 141 -10.94 -25.62 -3.31
N TRP A 142 -11.39 -24.63 -4.08
CA TRP A 142 -10.54 -23.98 -5.08
C TRP A 142 -9.32 -23.30 -4.44
N ASP A 143 -9.50 -22.59 -3.32
CA ASP A 143 -8.42 -21.94 -2.57
C ASP A 143 -7.28 -22.91 -2.23
N ASP A 144 -7.61 -24.16 -1.91
CA ASP A 144 -6.64 -25.21 -1.56
C ASP A 144 -6.06 -25.95 -2.79
N ASN A 145 -6.74 -25.94 -3.94
CA ASN A 145 -6.43 -26.84 -5.06
C ASN A 145 -6.06 -26.14 -6.37
N TRP A 146 -6.18 -24.81 -6.48
CA TRP A 146 -6.02 -24.07 -7.75
C TRP A 146 -4.69 -24.32 -8.48
N ARG A 147 -3.62 -24.72 -7.78
CA ARG A 147 -2.31 -25.02 -8.37
C ARG A 147 -2.28 -26.32 -9.18
N ASP A 148 -3.21 -27.23 -8.90
CA ASP A 148 -3.26 -28.55 -9.54
C ASP A 148 -4.15 -28.58 -10.78
N PHE A 149 -4.82 -27.46 -11.09
CA PHE A 149 -5.80 -27.36 -12.17
C PHE A 149 -5.52 -26.17 -13.08
N GLU A 150 -6.08 -26.22 -14.29
CA GLU A 150 -6.04 -25.09 -15.21
C GLU A 150 -6.94 -23.94 -14.72
N TRP A 151 -6.77 -22.77 -15.30
CA TRP A 151 -7.66 -21.64 -15.04
C TRP A 151 -7.75 -20.77 -16.29
N SER A 152 -8.89 -20.10 -16.44
CA SER A 152 -9.11 -19.18 -17.56
C SER A 152 -10.06 -18.06 -17.16
N ILE A 153 -9.90 -16.91 -17.81
CA ILE A 153 -10.89 -15.85 -17.70
C ILE A 153 -12.17 -16.35 -18.38
N PRO A 154 -13.36 -16.25 -17.74
CA PRO A 154 -14.61 -16.62 -18.40
C PRO A 154 -14.81 -15.84 -19.71
N GLU A 155 -15.31 -16.52 -20.75
CA GLU A 155 -15.49 -15.91 -22.07
C GLU A 155 -16.26 -14.59 -22.01
N GLY A 156 -15.68 -13.51 -22.56
CA GLY A 156 -16.30 -12.19 -22.61
C GLY A 156 -16.24 -11.42 -21.29
N LYS A 157 -15.50 -11.90 -20.28
CA LYS A 157 -15.31 -11.23 -18.98
C LYS A 157 -13.94 -10.58 -18.82
N GLU A 158 -13.13 -10.48 -19.88
CA GLU A 158 -11.77 -9.93 -19.84
C GLU A 158 -11.74 -8.49 -19.30
N ASP A 159 -12.67 -7.67 -19.77
CA ASP A 159 -12.82 -6.26 -19.39
C ASP A 159 -13.78 -6.06 -18.18
N HIS A 160 -14.25 -7.12 -17.53
CA HIS A 160 -15.05 -7.00 -16.31
C HIS A 160 -14.15 -6.79 -15.08
N PRO A 161 -14.64 -6.13 -14.01
CA PRO A 161 -13.88 -5.98 -12.78
C PRO A 161 -13.58 -7.36 -12.19
N VAL A 162 -12.35 -7.52 -11.69
CA VAL A 162 -11.97 -8.71 -10.93
C VAL A 162 -12.76 -8.76 -9.62
N VAL A 163 -13.25 -9.95 -9.28
CA VAL A 163 -14.05 -10.24 -8.09
C VAL A 163 -13.54 -11.52 -7.43
N TYR A 164 -14.09 -11.89 -6.27
CA TYR A 164 -13.57 -13.00 -5.44
C TYR A 164 -12.09 -12.82 -5.06
N VAL A 165 -11.69 -11.58 -4.83
CA VAL A 165 -10.36 -11.22 -4.32
C VAL A 165 -10.50 -10.69 -2.90
N ASP A 166 -9.68 -11.19 -1.99
CA ASP A 166 -9.66 -10.69 -0.63
C ASP A 166 -8.79 -9.44 -0.50
N TYR A 167 -8.67 -8.91 0.70
CA TYR A 167 -7.87 -7.73 0.94
C TYR A 167 -6.37 -7.99 0.67
N GLN A 168 -5.87 -9.19 0.97
CA GLN A 168 -4.47 -9.53 0.71
C GLN A 168 -4.20 -9.66 -0.80
N ASP A 169 -5.12 -10.23 -1.57
CA ASP A 169 -5.05 -10.30 -3.03
C ASP A 169 -5.02 -8.90 -3.66
N ALA A 170 -5.91 -8.01 -3.22
CA ALA A 170 -5.98 -6.64 -3.71
C ALA A 170 -4.71 -5.84 -3.37
N GLN A 171 -4.20 -5.99 -2.14
CA GLN A 171 -2.94 -5.38 -1.71
C GLN A 171 -1.74 -5.95 -2.48
N ALA A 172 -1.69 -7.27 -2.70
CA ALA A 172 -0.63 -7.93 -3.44
C ALA A 172 -0.61 -7.49 -4.91
N TYR A 173 -1.78 -7.40 -5.56
CA TYR A 173 -1.87 -6.83 -6.90
C TYR A 173 -1.40 -5.38 -6.91
N ALA A 174 -1.89 -4.52 -6.00
CA ALA A 174 -1.50 -3.11 -5.99
C ALA A 174 0.03 -2.98 -5.79
N LYS A 175 0.58 -3.74 -4.85
CA LYS A 175 2.01 -3.83 -4.57
C LYS A 175 2.81 -4.41 -5.73
N TRP A 176 2.24 -5.32 -6.54
CA TRP A 176 2.79 -5.87 -7.79
C TRP A 176 2.55 -4.97 -9.01
N ALA A 177 1.67 -3.97 -8.91
CA ALA A 177 1.40 -2.95 -9.91
C ALA A 177 2.19 -1.63 -9.67
N GLY A 178 2.91 -1.55 -8.54
CA GLY A 178 3.73 -0.39 -8.16
C GLY A 178 2.85 0.74 -7.62
N LEU A 179 1.67 0.36 -7.17
CA LEU A 179 0.55 1.19 -6.76
C LEU A 179 0.21 0.86 -5.30
N ARG A 180 -0.85 1.48 -4.81
CA ARG A 180 -1.52 1.11 -3.56
C ARG A 180 -3.02 1.03 -3.74
N LEU A 181 -3.70 0.51 -2.73
CA LEU A 181 -5.13 0.75 -2.60
C LEU A 181 -5.38 2.23 -2.28
N MET A 182 -6.46 2.78 -2.80
CA MET A 182 -6.95 4.08 -2.37
C MET A 182 -7.41 4.03 -0.91
N THR A 183 -7.38 5.17 -0.23
CA THR A 183 -8.09 5.35 1.04
C THR A 183 -9.57 5.67 0.79
N GLU A 184 -10.43 5.49 1.80
CA GLU A 184 -11.83 5.91 1.72
C GLU A 184 -12.00 7.43 1.52
N VAL A 185 -11.03 8.20 2.00
CA VAL A 185 -11.00 9.66 1.87
C VAL A 185 -10.64 10.07 0.43
N GLU A 186 -9.64 9.42 -0.17
CA GLU A 186 -9.28 9.63 -1.58
C GLU A 186 -10.40 9.22 -2.53
N PHE A 187 -11.12 8.14 -2.22
CA PHE A 187 -12.31 7.75 -2.96
C PHE A 187 -13.37 8.87 -2.95
N GLN A 188 -13.67 9.43 -1.78
CA GLN A 188 -14.61 10.56 -1.67
C GLN A 188 -14.10 11.79 -2.41
N ALA A 189 -12.79 12.10 -2.31
CA ALA A 189 -12.17 13.20 -3.04
C ALA A 189 -12.32 13.07 -4.56
N ALA A 190 -12.01 11.90 -5.09
CA ALA A 190 -12.11 11.61 -6.52
C ALA A 190 -13.56 11.67 -7.03
N GLY A 191 -14.51 11.23 -6.21
CA GLY A 191 -15.93 11.26 -6.54
C GLY A 191 -16.58 12.64 -6.51
N ARG A 192 -16.22 13.49 -5.54
CA ARG A 192 -16.80 14.84 -5.38
C ARG A 192 -16.25 15.83 -6.41
N GLY A 193 -14.96 15.75 -6.74
CA GLY A 193 -14.31 16.79 -7.53
C GLY A 193 -14.33 18.15 -6.81
N LYS A 194 -14.85 19.21 -7.45
CA LYS A 194 -14.88 20.57 -6.89
C LYS A 194 -16.21 20.96 -6.23
N GLU A 195 -17.22 20.09 -6.29
CA GLU A 195 -18.57 20.37 -5.81
C GLU A 195 -18.96 19.38 -4.70
N GLU A 196 -19.75 19.84 -3.74
CA GLU A 196 -20.30 18.98 -2.68
C GLU A 196 -21.62 18.38 -3.15
N THR A 197 -21.57 17.20 -3.77
CA THR A 197 -22.75 16.47 -4.25
C THR A 197 -22.93 15.11 -3.56
N VAL A 198 -24.15 14.59 -3.54
CA VAL A 198 -24.46 13.25 -3.00
C VAL A 198 -23.85 12.14 -3.85
N TYR A 199 -24.00 12.23 -5.17
CA TYR A 199 -23.41 11.33 -6.15
C TYR A 199 -22.33 12.06 -6.96
N PRO A 200 -21.39 11.34 -7.61
CA PRO A 200 -20.38 11.95 -8.47
C PRO A 200 -20.93 12.81 -9.62
N TRP A 201 -22.20 12.62 -9.97
CA TRP A 201 -22.90 13.31 -11.05
C TRP A 201 -23.95 14.33 -10.60
N GLY A 202 -24.10 14.58 -9.30
CA GLY A 202 -25.08 15.51 -8.73
C GLY A 202 -25.84 14.94 -7.53
N ASP A 203 -26.88 15.64 -7.09
CA ASP A 203 -27.68 15.24 -5.92
C ASP A 203 -28.83 14.28 -6.27
N GLU A 204 -29.21 14.23 -7.55
CA GLU A 204 -30.29 13.38 -8.04
C GLU A 204 -29.74 12.05 -8.58
N TRP A 205 -30.47 10.97 -8.32
CA TRP A 205 -30.12 9.64 -8.81
C TRP A 205 -30.19 9.57 -10.34
N ASP A 206 -29.12 9.09 -10.99
CA ASP A 206 -29.07 8.82 -12.43
C ASP A 206 -28.57 7.40 -12.66
N GLY A 207 -29.51 6.46 -12.77
CA GLY A 207 -29.24 5.04 -13.02
C GLY A 207 -28.51 4.74 -14.35
N SER A 208 -28.33 5.71 -15.24
CA SER A 208 -27.54 5.56 -16.46
C SER A 208 -26.02 5.67 -16.24
N LYS A 209 -25.61 6.16 -15.07
CA LYS A 209 -24.20 6.39 -14.67
C LYS A 209 -23.68 5.39 -13.64
N VAL A 210 -24.47 4.35 -13.35
CA VAL A 210 -24.19 3.40 -12.28
C VAL A 210 -24.73 2.01 -12.64
N THR A 211 -23.94 0.98 -12.34
CA THR A 211 -24.40 -0.40 -12.42
C THR A 211 -24.87 -0.85 -11.03
N SER A 212 -26.18 -0.80 -10.76
CA SER A 212 -26.74 -1.19 -9.44
C SER A 212 -28.08 -1.92 -9.58
N SER A 213 -28.63 -2.38 -8.46
CA SER A 213 -29.94 -3.04 -8.41
C SER A 213 -31.11 -2.07 -8.20
N ALA A 214 -30.83 -0.77 -8.03
CA ALA A 214 -31.81 0.26 -7.68
C ALA A 214 -32.96 0.38 -8.69
N ASP A 215 -32.63 0.42 -9.98
CA ASP A 215 -33.63 0.56 -11.05
C ASP A 215 -34.19 -0.79 -11.50
N ARG A 216 -33.34 -1.83 -11.48
CA ARG A 216 -33.68 -3.21 -11.86
C ARG A 216 -32.68 -4.20 -11.27
N PRO A 217 -33.12 -5.41 -10.88
CA PRO A 217 -32.20 -6.45 -10.45
C PRO A 217 -31.10 -6.71 -11.48
N LYS A 218 -29.88 -6.92 -10.98
CA LYS A 218 -28.72 -7.36 -11.75
C LYS A 218 -28.23 -8.68 -11.17
N SER A 219 -27.56 -9.47 -12.01
CA SER A 219 -27.00 -10.77 -11.62
C SER A 219 -25.49 -10.86 -11.81
N SER A 220 -24.86 -9.84 -12.41
CA SER A 220 -23.42 -9.79 -12.63
C SER A 220 -22.93 -8.38 -12.92
N THR A 221 -21.60 -8.22 -12.90
CA THR A 221 -20.88 -7.02 -13.34
C THR A 221 -21.06 -6.77 -14.84
N LEU A 222 -20.80 -5.54 -15.28
CA LEU A 222 -20.58 -5.19 -16.69
C LEU A 222 -19.08 -5.00 -16.93
N ALA A 223 -18.68 -4.87 -18.20
CA ALA A 223 -17.34 -4.41 -18.52
C ALA A 223 -17.12 -3.03 -17.89
N VAL A 224 -15.91 -2.77 -17.41
CA VAL A 224 -15.57 -1.48 -16.81
C VAL A 224 -15.76 -0.36 -17.83
N GLY A 225 -16.26 0.79 -17.39
CA GLY A 225 -16.59 1.92 -18.27
C GLY A 225 -17.78 1.67 -19.20
N ALA A 226 -18.60 0.63 -18.97
CA ALA A 226 -19.84 0.41 -19.72
C ALA A 226 -20.89 1.51 -19.45
N THR A 227 -20.77 2.19 -18.31
CA THR A 227 -21.57 3.37 -17.97
C THR A 227 -20.90 4.66 -18.43
N LYS A 228 -21.64 5.77 -18.48
CA LYS A 228 -21.00 7.08 -18.68
C LYS A 228 -20.09 7.39 -17.49
N SER A 229 -19.01 8.13 -17.73
CA SER A 229 -18.13 8.59 -16.66
C SER A 229 -18.95 9.23 -15.52
N ALA A 230 -18.67 8.75 -14.30
CA ALA A 230 -19.31 9.18 -13.08
C ALA A 230 -19.01 10.66 -12.81
N THR A 231 -17.79 11.12 -13.10
CA THR A 231 -17.33 12.50 -12.87
C THR A 231 -16.92 13.19 -14.17
N GLY A 232 -16.81 14.52 -14.15
CA GLY A 232 -16.19 15.27 -15.25
C GLY A 232 -14.69 15.02 -15.43
N ALA A 233 -14.04 14.36 -14.47
CA ALA A 233 -12.61 14.06 -14.46
C ALA A 233 -12.25 12.74 -15.16
N GLY A 234 -13.24 11.94 -15.60
CA GLY A 234 -12.98 10.68 -16.29
C GLY A 234 -12.92 9.46 -15.38
N PHE A 235 -13.48 9.53 -14.17
CA PHE A 235 -13.69 8.33 -13.34
C PHE A 235 -14.98 7.61 -13.76
N TYR A 236 -14.94 6.30 -13.87
CA TYR A 236 -16.07 5.43 -14.18
C TYR A 236 -16.34 4.51 -13.01
N ASP A 237 -17.60 4.10 -12.90
CA ASP A 237 -18.06 3.06 -11.98
C ASP A 237 -17.63 3.28 -10.51
N LEU A 238 -17.36 4.54 -10.10
CA LEU A 238 -17.06 4.85 -8.69
C LEU A 238 -18.20 4.42 -7.76
N LEU A 239 -19.43 4.45 -8.27
CA LEU A 239 -20.59 3.90 -7.60
C LEU A 239 -21.15 2.72 -8.39
N GLY A 240 -21.60 1.69 -7.67
CA GLY A 240 -22.11 0.45 -8.24
C GLY A 240 -21.00 -0.46 -8.76
N SER A 241 -21.32 -1.31 -9.74
CA SER A 241 -20.42 -2.33 -10.30
C SER A 241 -19.93 -3.31 -9.22
N VAL A 242 -18.84 -3.06 -8.54
CA VAL A 242 -18.36 -3.86 -7.40
C VAL A 242 -18.05 -2.95 -6.23
N TRP A 243 -18.23 -3.47 -5.01
CA TRP A 243 -17.63 -2.84 -3.85
C TRP A 243 -16.12 -2.78 -4.05
N GLU A 244 -15.47 -1.73 -3.60
CA GLU A 244 -14.04 -1.57 -3.81
C GLU A 244 -13.26 -1.55 -2.50
N TRP A 245 -12.28 -2.44 -2.38
CA TRP A 245 -11.34 -2.42 -1.25
C TRP A 245 -10.59 -1.09 -1.15
N THR A 246 -10.50 -0.57 0.07
CA THR A 246 -9.63 0.56 0.41
C THR A 246 -8.59 0.16 1.45
N SER A 247 -7.48 0.89 1.54
CA SER A 247 -6.49 0.70 2.61
C SER A 247 -6.98 1.16 3.99
N SER A 248 -8.13 1.85 4.06
CA SER A 248 -8.65 2.44 5.30
C SER A 248 -9.15 1.37 6.28
N PRO A 249 -8.67 1.36 7.54
CA PRO A 249 -9.24 0.52 8.58
C PRO A 249 -10.66 0.98 8.92
N PHE A 250 -11.52 0.05 9.38
CA PHE A 250 -12.88 0.40 9.79
C PHE A 250 -12.90 1.00 11.22
N THR A 251 -12.49 2.26 11.32
CA THR A 251 -12.41 3.05 12.55
C THR A 251 -13.34 4.27 12.52
N PRO A 252 -13.73 4.81 13.70
CA PRO A 252 -14.51 6.05 13.75
C PRO A 252 -13.73 7.21 13.13
N PHE A 253 -14.43 8.11 12.47
CA PHE A 253 -13.88 9.43 12.14
C PHE A 253 -13.62 10.23 13.41
N ASP A 254 -12.74 11.23 13.29
CA ASP A 254 -12.46 12.16 14.36
C ASP A 254 -13.74 12.84 14.86
N LYS A 255 -13.88 12.90 16.18
CA LYS A 255 -15.06 13.48 16.87
C LYS A 255 -16.36 12.72 16.65
N TYR A 256 -16.33 11.49 16.12
CA TYR A 256 -17.50 10.62 16.08
C TYR A 256 -18.16 10.51 17.45
N LYS A 257 -19.48 10.68 17.46
CA LYS A 257 -20.34 10.43 18.61
C LYS A 257 -21.57 9.69 18.11
N ALA A 258 -21.81 8.52 18.69
CA ALA A 258 -23.06 7.79 18.47
C ALA A 258 -24.27 8.71 18.72
N PHE A 259 -25.33 8.49 17.97
CA PHE A 259 -26.53 9.31 18.04
C PHE A 259 -27.78 8.44 17.92
N THR A 260 -28.92 9.02 18.27
CA THR A 260 -30.20 8.35 18.23
C THR A 260 -31.11 9.02 17.21
N VAL A 261 -31.95 8.22 16.55
CA VAL A 261 -32.96 8.70 15.61
C VAL A 261 -34.33 8.23 16.08
N ASP A 262 -35.28 9.16 16.20
CA ASP A 262 -36.66 8.81 16.51
C ASP A 262 -37.39 8.43 15.22
N VAL A 263 -37.80 7.17 15.12
CA VAL A 263 -38.45 6.62 13.93
C VAL A 263 -39.91 6.26 14.20
N GLY A 264 -40.76 6.41 13.18
CA GLY A 264 -42.20 6.18 13.29
C GLY A 264 -42.98 7.42 13.73
N LYS A 265 -44.31 7.29 13.87
CA LYS A 265 -45.20 8.41 14.24
C LYS A 265 -46.18 8.01 15.34
N GLY A 266 -46.46 8.94 16.26
CA GLY A 266 -47.45 8.77 17.33
C GLY A 266 -47.11 7.62 18.27
N SER A 267 -48.08 6.75 18.56
CA SER A 267 -47.88 5.60 19.47
C SER A 267 -46.93 4.52 18.96
N ARG A 268 -46.46 4.62 17.70
CA ARG A 268 -45.46 3.73 17.10
C ARG A 268 -44.06 4.34 17.06
N SER A 269 -43.86 5.52 17.65
CA SER A 269 -42.54 6.16 17.75
C SER A 269 -41.61 5.31 18.60
N ARG A 270 -40.39 5.08 18.12
CA ARG A 270 -39.32 4.42 18.87
C ARG A 270 -37.99 5.10 18.59
N THR A 271 -37.09 5.06 19.56
CA THR A 271 -35.74 5.60 19.41
C THR A 271 -34.80 4.49 18.96
N VAL A 272 -34.16 4.65 17.81
CA VAL A 272 -33.13 3.76 17.28
C VAL A 272 -31.77 4.29 17.70
N ASN A 273 -30.94 3.44 18.30
CA ASN A 273 -29.54 3.77 18.58
C ASN A 273 -28.71 3.51 17.32
N ALA A 274 -28.25 4.59 16.68
CA ALA A 274 -27.43 4.53 15.48
C ALA A 274 -25.96 4.60 15.91
N ALA A 275 -25.37 3.41 16.11
CA ALA A 275 -23.98 3.27 16.52
C ALA A 275 -23.29 2.17 15.71
N ALA A 276 -22.22 2.54 15.00
CA ALA A 276 -21.37 1.58 14.30
C ALA A 276 -20.52 0.75 15.28
N GLU A 277 -20.26 -0.50 14.93
CA GLU A 277 -19.33 -1.38 15.64
C GLU A 277 -17.94 -1.33 15.01
N TRP A 278 -16.99 -0.73 15.71
CA TRP A 278 -15.66 -0.47 15.20
C TRP A 278 -14.71 -1.66 15.38
N ASN A 279 -13.92 -1.94 14.36
CA ASN A 279 -12.82 -2.91 14.44
C ASN A 279 -11.75 -2.55 13.40
N ALA A 280 -10.55 -2.21 13.86
CA ALA A 280 -9.43 -1.81 13.02
C ALA A 280 -8.85 -2.97 12.16
N ASP A 281 -9.15 -4.22 12.50
CA ASP A 281 -8.79 -5.39 11.68
C ASP A 281 -9.62 -5.47 10.41
N PHE A 282 -10.81 -4.86 10.41
CA PHE A 282 -11.68 -4.77 9.24
C PHE A 282 -11.20 -3.65 8.32
N ARG A 283 -11.60 -3.72 7.06
CA ARG A 283 -11.34 -2.68 6.05
C ARG A 283 -12.64 -2.08 5.56
N VAL A 284 -12.56 -0.82 5.14
CA VAL A 284 -13.67 -0.14 4.48
C VAL A 284 -13.68 -0.56 3.02
N ALA A 285 -14.83 -1.03 2.54
CA ALA A 285 -15.14 -1.11 1.12
C ALA A 285 -16.15 -0.01 0.75
N VAL A 286 -15.97 0.58 -0.44
CA VAL A 286 -16.71 1.78 -0.88
C VAL A 286 -17.47 1.54 -2.19
N GLY A 287 -18.34 2.48 -2.57
CA GLY A 287 -18.97 2.56 -3.90
C GLY A 287 -20.29 1.82 -4.10
N GLY A 288 -20.54 0.73 -3.36
CA GLY A 288 -21.68 -0.14 -3.65
C GLY A 288 -21.36 -1.15 -4.73
N SER A 289 -22.35 -1.87 -5.25
CA SER A 289 -22.15 -2.91 -6.27
C SER A 289 -23.35 -3.08 -7.18
N TRP A 290 -23.23 -3.96 -8.19
CA TRP A 290 -24.31 -4.34 -9.09
C TRP A 290 -25.55 -4.86 -8.35
N GLY A 291 -25.37 -5.46 -7.17
CA GLY A 291 -26.45 -5.94 -6.32
C GLY A 291 -27.00 -4.90 -5.34
N SER A 292 -26.39 -3.72 -5.26
CA SER A 292 -26.70 -2.73 -4.22
C SER A 292 -27.85 -1.80 -4.59
N PRO A 293 -28.73 -1.45 -3.64
CA PRO A 293 -29.73 -0.40 -3.83
C PRO A 293 -29.09 1.00 -3.87
N ALA A 294 -29.86 2.01 -4.27
CA ALA A 294 -29.36 3.38 -4.44
C ALA A 294 -28.73 3.97 -3.17
N PHE A 295 -29.29 3.67 -1.98
CA PHE A 295 -28.78 4.19 -0.71
C PHE A 295 -27.44 3.57 -0.27
N HIS A 296 -27.01 2.47 -0.88
CA HIS A 296 -25.65 1.92 -0.71
C HIS A 296 -24.67 2.43 -1.78
N CYS A 297 -25.17 3.05 -2.84
CA CYS A 297 -24.37 3.65 -3.90
C CYS A 297 -24.20 5.15 -3.61
N ARG A 298 -23.51 5.51 -2.53
CA ARG A 298 -23.18 6.90 -2.17
C ARG A 298 -21.69 7.02 -1.87
N LEU A 299 -21.12 8.21 -2.09
CA LEU A 299 -19.70 8.45 -1.83
C LEU A 299 -19.33 8.26 -0.35
N THR A 300 -20.26 8.55 0.55
CA THR A 300 -20.05 8.44 2.00
C THR A 300 -20.29 7.05 2.54
N THR A 301 -20.83 6.11 1.75
CA THR A 301 -21.15 4.76 2.25
C THR A 301 -19.90 3.97 2.59
N ARG A 302 -19.83 3.49 3.84
CA ARG A 302 -18.72 2.70 4.36
C ARG A 302 -19.18 1.29 4.66
N ARG A 303 -18.82 0.33 3.81
CA ARG A 303 -19.09 -1.09 4.09
C ARG A 303 -17.94 -1.66 4.94
N ARG A 304 -18.27 -2.15 6.13
CA ARG A 304 -17.35 -2.93 6.96
C ARG A 304 -17.12 -4.31 6.33
N CYS A 305 -15.87 -4.65 6.04
CA CYS A 305 -15.50 -5.93 5.44
C CYS A 305 -14.37 -6.61 6.22
N ASP A 306 -14.57 -7.90 6.53
CA ASP A 306 -13.49 -8.75 7.06
C ASP A 306 -12.46 -8.99 5.95
N ARG A 307 -11.17 -8.97 6.29
CA ARG A 307 -10.07 -9.03 5.31
C ARG A 307 -10.10 -10.27 4.42
N SER A 308 -10.69 -11.37 4.90
CA SER A 308 -10.84 -12.63 4.16
C SER A 308 -12.07 -12.68 3.26
N GLN A 309 -12.94 -11.66 3.28
CA GLN A 309 -14.14 -11.65 2.45
C GLN A 309 -13.78 -11.65 0.97
N GLN A 310 -14.43 -12.54 0.23
CA GLN A 310 -14.29 -12.66 -1.21
C GLN A 310 -15.68 -12.93 -1.77
N THR A 311 -16.22 -12.01 -2.57
CA THR A 311 -17.57 -12.16 -3.12
C THR A 311 -17.62 -11.77 -4.59
N ALA A 312 -18.66 -12.21 -5.29
CA ALA A 312 -18.96 -11.85 -6.69
C ALA A 312 -19.21 -10.34 -6.93
N ALA A 313 -19.20 -9.54 -5.87
CA ALA A 313 -19.55 -8.13 -5.88
C ALA A 313 -18.52 -7.28 -5.12
N LEU A 314 -17.32 -7.79 -4.91
CA LEU A 314 -16.22 -7.12 -4.21
C LEU A 314 -14.95 -7.27 -5.04
N GLY A 315 -14.41 -6.13 -5.47
CA GLY A 315 -13.18 -5.98 -6.22
C GLY A 315 -12.41 -4.77 -5.69
N PHE A 316 -11.65 -4.08 -6.54
CA PHE A 316 -10.85 -2.93 -6.14
C PHE A 316 -10.36 -2.11 -7.34
N ARG A 317 -9.93 -0.88 -7.08
CA ARG A 317 -9.10 -0.07 -7.97
C ARG A 317 -7.85 0.41 -7.23
N CYS A 318 -6.83 0.80 -7.98
CA CYS A 318 -5.57 1.27 -7.40
C CYS A 318 -5.40 2.79 -7.50
N ALA A 319 -4.64 3.34 -6.58
CA ALA A 319 -4.16 4.71 -6.55
C ALA A 319 -2.62 4.73 -6.59
N ALA A 320 -2.04 5.87 -6.96
CA ALA A 320 -0.63 6.13 -6.85
C ALA A 320 -0.35 7.50 -6.23
N SER A 321 0.66 7.58 -5.39
CA SER A 321 1.23 8.85 -4.93
C SER A 321 2.01 9.52 -6.07
N PRO A 322 2.15 10.86 -6.06
CA PRO A 322 2.90 11.57 -7.08
C PRO A 322 4.40 11.27 -7.08
N GLY A 323 4.97 10.89 -5.93
CA GLY A 323 6.39 10.52 -5.85
C GLY A 323 6.65 9.13 -6.43
N ILE A 324 7.71 9.01 -7.23
CA ILE A 324 8.11 7.75 -7.86
C ILE A 324 8.42 6.70 -6.77
N ALA A 325 7.81 5.52 -6.89
CA ALA A 325 7.93 4.38 -5.98
C ALA A 325 7.57 4.65 -4.50
N THR A 326 6.97 5.80 -4.16
CA THR A 326 6.56 6.13 -2.80
C THR A 326 5.63 5.07 -2.20
N ASP A 327 4.60 4.66 -2.94
CA ASP A 327 3.61 3.71 -2.44
C ASP A 327 4.21 2.32 -2.24
N LEU A 328 5.14 1.95 -3.12
CA LEU A 328 5.82 0.68 -3.05
C LEU A 328 6.71 0.61 -1.82
N VAL A 329 7.48 1.68 -1.55
CA VAL A 329 8.29 1.75 -0.32
C VAL A 329 7.41 1.81 0.92
N GLN A 330 6.31 2.55 0.90
CA GLN A 330 5.37 2.56 2.02
C GLN A 330 4.79 1.17 2.28
N ALA A 331 4.31 0.48 1.24
CA ALA A 331 3.79 -0.89 1.36
C ALA A 331 4.85 -1.86 1.90
N VAL A 332 6.08 -1.66 1.47
CA VAL A 332 7.24 -2.40 1.94
C VAL A 332 7.53 -2.14 3.43
N VAL A 333 7.46 -0.88 3.88
CA VAL A 333 7.62 -0.50 5.30
C VAL A 333 6.48 -1.07 6.13
N ASP A 334 5.26 -1.05 5.59
CA ASP A 334 4.09 -1.64 6.24
C ASP A 334 4.22 -3.17 6.40
N ASP A 335 4.97 -3.84 5.53
CA ASP A 335 5.23 -5.28 5.63
C ASP A 335 6.32 -5.64 6.65
N LEU A 336 7.07 -4.66 7.17
CA LEU A 336 8.04 -4.91 8.23
C LEU A 336 7.32 -5.44 9.49
N PRO A 337 7.91 -6.40 10.23
CA PRO A 337 7.40 -6.83 11.53
C PRO A 337 7.22 -5.62 12.45
N HIS A 338 6.15 -5.58 13.25
CA HIS A 338 5.84 -4.42 14.10
C HIS A 338 7.00 -3.98 15.00
N ALA A 339 7.81 -4.92 15.50
CA ALA A 339 8.99 -4.62 16.33
C ALA A 339 10.11 -3.88 15.57
N LEU A 340 10.11 -4.00 14.24
CA LEU A 340 11.10 -3.42 13.33
C LEU A 340 10.52 -2.29 12.49
N ARG A 341 9.19 -2.07 12.54
CA ARG A 341 8.55 -0.89 11.95
C ARG A 341 9.07 0.34 12.67
N PRO A 342 9.95 1.10 12.03
CA PRO A 342 10.55 2.24 12.68
C PRO A 342 9.53 3.40 12.63
N ASP A 343 9.40 4.18 13.70
CA ASP A 343 8.58 5.41 13.70
C ASP A 343 9.31 6.49 12.88
N LEU A 344 9.38 6.27 11.57
CA LEU A 344 10.08 7.12 10.63
C LEU A 344 9.06 7.97 9.87
N ASP A 345 9.22 9.27 10.01
CA ASP A 345 8.69 10.22 9.04
C ASP A 345 9.59 10.09 7.80
N LEU A 346 9.12 9.48 6.71
CA LEU A 346 9.87 9.38 5.45
C LEU A 346 9.65 10.64 4.62
N GLU A 347 10.64 11.04 3.81
CA GLU A 347 10.52 12.16 2.85
C GLU A 347 10.49 11.62 1.42
N PRO A 348 9.33 11.22 0.87
CA PRO A 348 9.28 10.52 -0.41
C PRO A 348 9.66 11.42 -1.60
N VAL A 349 9.54 12.74 -1.45
CA VAL A 349 9.91 13.73 -2.47
C VAL A 349 11.44 13.80 -2.67
N ALA A 350 12.20 13.34 -1.67
CA ALA A 350 13.65 13.24 -1.72
C ALA A 350 14.14 11.82 -2.02
N ALA A 351 13.26 10.90 -2.44
CA ALA A 351 13.66 9.54 -2.78
C ALA A 351 14.60 9.52 -4.00
N LEU A 352 15.70 8.75 -3.92
CA LEU A 352 16.36 8.26 -5.13
C LEU A 352 15.59 7.04 -5.58
N SER A 353 14.76 7.21 -6.60
CA SER A 353 14.03 6.10 -7.19
C SER A 353 14.40 5.92 -8.65
N MET A 354 14.65 4.67 -9.00
CA MET A 354 14.68 4.19 -10.36
C MET A 354 13.56 3.19 -10.50
N ASP A 355 12.66 3.47 -11.42
CA ASP A 355 11.55 2.60 -11.72
C ASP A 355 11.51 2.34 -13.22
N ARG A 356 11.28 1.08 -13.57
CA ARG A 356 10.96 0.68 -14.94
C ARG A 356 9.52 0.27 -14.99
N TYR A 357 8.62 1.17 -15.35
CA TYR A 357 7.26 0.77 -15.72
C TYR A 357 7.30 0.10 -17.10
N ILE A 358 6.79 -1.14 -17.26
CA ILE A 358 6.64 -1.71 -18.61
C ILE A 358 5.23 -2.26 -18.88
N SER A 359 4.51 -1.52 -19.73
CA SER A 359 3.52 -1.99 -20.72
C SER A 359 3.99 -1.49 -22.11
N ASP A 360 3.76 -2.12 -23.27
CA ASP A 360 2.52 -2.61 -23.93
C ASP A 360 2.76 -3.96 -24.70
N ALA A 361 1.78 -4.75 -25.17
CA ALA A 361 0.45 -4.42 -25.71
C ALA A 361 -0.71 -5.24 -25.10
N GLY A 362 -1.81 -4.55 -24.84
CA GLY A 362 -3.15 -5.12 -24.64
C GLY A 362 -4.19 -4.25 -25.37
N THR A 363 -5.14 -4.89 -26.04
CA THR A 363 -6.24 -4.31 -26.83
C THR A 363 -7.35 -3.71 -25.96
N ALA A 364 -7.00 -3.06 -24.85
CA ALA A 364 -7.97 -2.57 -23.87
C ALA A 364 -9.02 -1.72 -24.60
N LYS A 365 -10.29 -2.14 -24.53
CA LYS A 365 -11.38 -1.47 -25.26
C LYS A 365 -11.78 -0.14 -24.63
N VAL A 366 -11.33 0.12 -23.41
CA VAL A 366 -11.67 1.31 -22.63
C VAL A 366 -10.64 2.41 -22.90
N PRO A 367 -11.05 3.56 -23.45
CA PRO A 367 -10.13 4.67 -23.72
C PRO A 367 -9.43 5.17 -22.45
N GLY A 368 -8.13 5.46 -22.56
CA GLY A 368 -7.34 5.98 -21.43
C GLY A 368 -6.90 4.93 -20.42
N TYR A 369 -7.05 3.64 -20.71
CA TYR A 369 -6.68 2.54 -19.83
C TYR A 369 -5.39 1.84 -20.27
N ALA A 370 -4.56 1.43 -19.31
CA ALA A 370 -3.34 0.67 -19.57
C ALA A 370 -3.35 -0.67 -18.81
N ARG A 371 -2.97 -1.76 -19.50
CA ARG A 371 -2.72 -3.05 -18.83
C ARG A 371 -1.32 -2.99 -18.23
N ILE A 372 -1.26 -2.99 -16.90
CA ILE A 372 0.02 -3.07 -16.17
C ILE A 372 0.50 -4.52 -16.29
N THR A 373 1.67 -4.74 -16.90
CA THR A 373 2.26 -6.09 -17.08
C THR A 373 3.56 -6.30 -16.32
N GLY A 374 4.08 -5.26 -15.69
CA GLY A 374 5.17 -5.36 -14.73
C GLY A 374 5.82 -4.01 -14.42
N TYR A 375 6.69 -4.02 -13.43
CA TYR A 375 7.77 -3.05 -13.28
C TYR A 375 8.91 -3.66 -12.46
N ASP A 376 10.09 -3.11 -12.72
CA ASP A 376 11.29 -3.29 -11.92
C ASP A 376 11.52 -2.01 -11.12
N TYR A 377 12.18 -2.10 -9.97
CA TYR A 377 12.49 -0.91 -9.20
C TYR A 377 13.72 -1.04 -8.31
N PHE A 378 14.27 0.12 -8.01
CA PHE A 378 15.28 0.38 -7.01
C PHE A 378 14.93 1.72 -6.36
N SER A 379 14.72 1.74 -5.04
CA SER A 379 14.34 2.97 -4.34
C SER A 379 15.07 3.10 -3.02
N VAL A 380 15.63 4.27 -2.75
CA VAL A 380 16.17 4.68 -1.46
C VAL A 380 15.39 5.89 -0.98
N ILE A 381 14.62 5.73 0.09
CA ILE A 381 13.84 6.81 0.69
C ILE A 381 14.50 7.25 2.01
N PRO A 382 14.88 8.54 2.11
CA PRO A 382 15.41 9.09 3.34
C PRO A 382 14.32 9.25 4.43
N VAL A 383 14.72 9.15 5.70
CA VAL A 383 13.95 9.58 6.88
C VAL A 383 13.87 11.13 6.98
N ASP A 384 12.73 11.73 6.67
CA ASP A 384 12.48 13.19 6.70
C ASP A 384 13.15 13.90 7.87
N ARG A 385 12.98 13.36 9.08
CA ARG A 385 13.46 14.00 10.30
C ARG A 385 14.05 13.04 11.31
N ILE A 386 15.25 13.38 11.77
CA ILE A 386 15.90 12.76 12.93
C ILE A 386 16.20 13.86 13.97
N LEU A 387 15.66 13.73 15.18
CA LEU A 387 15.73 14.78 16.22
C LEU A 387 16.98 14.65 17.08
N HIS A 388 18.04 15.43 16.77
CA HIS A 388 19.22 15.53 17.64
C HIS A 388 19.64 16.98 17.84
N SER A 389 20.55 17.25 18.79
CA SER A 389 21.01 18.60 19.10
C SER A 389 22.28 19.00 18.35
N ASN A 390 23.21 18.05 18.11
CA ASN A 390 24.44 18.26 17.34
C ASN A 390 25.08 16.90 16.93
N PRO A 391 26.07 16.88 16.01
CA PRO A 391 26.72 15.64 15.58
C PRO A 391 27.36 14.80 16.70
N SER A 392 27.89 15.44 17.74
CA SER A 392 28.50 14.72 18.87
C SER A 392 27.44 14.09 19.78
N SER A 393 26.27 14.71 19.95
CA SER A 393 25.17 14.09 20.69
C SER A 393 24.55 12.93 19.91
N PHE A 394 24.47 13.04 18.57
CA PHE A 394 23.99 11.96 17.71
C PHE A 394 24.81 10.68 17.89
N GLY A 395 26.14 10.80 17.87
CA GLY A 395 27.01 9.66 18.11
C GLY A 395 26.78 8.99 19.47
N VAL A 396 26.81 9.79 20.55
CA VAL A 396 26.59 9.31 21.93
C VAL A 396 25.24 8.62 22.09
N GLU A 397 24.16 9.20 21.58
CA GLU A 397 22.82 8.60 21.67
C GLU A 397 22.74 7.31 20.84
N THR A 398 23.36 7.26 19.65
CA THR A 398 23.40 6.00 18.89
C THR A 398 24.15 4.90 19.64
N LEU A 399 25.11 5.24 20.53
CA LEU A 399 25.79 4.29 21.41
C LEU A 399 24.90 3.82 22.56
N GLU A 400 24.12 4.72 23.14
CA GLU A 400 23.26 4.46 24.30
C GLU A 400 21.93 3.77 23.94
N GLU A 401 21.31 4.13 22.82
CA GLU A 401 19.96 3.67 22.43
C GLU A 401 20.00 2.59 21.34
N GLY A 402 21.05 2.59 20.50
CA GLY A 402 21.22 1.68 19.37
C GLY A 402 21.34 2.41 18.03
N PRO A 403 21.53 1.69 16.91
CA PRO A 403 21.59 2.30 15.58
C PRO A 403 20.34 3.11 15.27
N VAL A 404 20.52 4.23 14.58
CA VAL A 404 19.43 5.12 14.19
C VAL A 404 19.16 4.94 12.70
N GLY A 405 17.91 4.65 12.34
CA GLY A 405 17.46 4.54 10.96
C GLY A 405 17.61 5.87 10.21
N VAL A 406 18.26 5.84 9.04
CA VAL A 406 18.50 7.03 8.21
C VAL A 406 17.86 6.93 6.83
N ALA A 407 17.59 5.72 6.32
CA ALA A 407 16.86 5.51 5.08
C ALA A 407 16.27 4.09 4.96
N VAL A 408 15.33 3.90 4.05
CA VAL A 408 14.83 2.59 3.62
C VAL A 408 15.27 2.36 2.17
N LEU A 409 15.91 1.22 1.91
CA LEU A 409 16.29 0.75 0.58
C LEU A 409 15.40 -0.42 0.17
N THR A 410 14.86 -0.41 -1.03
CA THR A 410 14.08 -1.52 -1.57
C THR A 410 14.39 -1.75 -3.04
N THR A 411 14.42 -3.01 -3.46
CA THR A 411 14.76 -3.37 -4.83
C THR A 411 14.13 -4.70 -5.24
N SER A 412 13.71 -4.80 -6.51
CA SER A 412 13.29 -6.06 -7.14
C SER A 412 14.42 -6.77 -7.90
N LEU A 413 15.61 -6.17 -7.93
CA LEU A 413 16.75 -6.64 -8.69
C LEU A 413 17.96 -6.84 -7.77
N PRO A 414 18.84 -7.81 -8.03
CA PRO A 414 20.05 -7.97 -7.25
C PRO A 414 20.92 -6.71 -7.32
N ILE A 415 21.37 -6.23 -6.16
CA ILE A 415 22.41 -5.22 -6.04
C ILE A 415 23.74 -5.98 -5.92
N LEU A 416 24.70 -5.59 -6.75
CA LEU A 416 26.01 -6.25 -6.82
C LEU A 416 26.94 -5.77 -5.71
N GLU A 417 26.94 -4.47 -5.42
CA GLU A 417 27.75 -3.86 -4.37
C GLU A 417 26.95 -2.76 -3.65
N PRO A 418 26.60 -2.93 -2.37
CA PRO A 418 26.77 -4.17 -1.61
C PRO A 418 25.92 -5.32 -2.17
N ALA A 419 26.37 -6.57 -2.01
CA ALA A 419 25.63 -7.73 -2.50
C ALA A 419 24.30 -7.86 -1.72
N LEU A 420 23.19 -7.48 -2.35
CA LEU A 420 21.85 -7.57 -1.77
C LEU A 420 20.94 -8.27 -2.78
N GLU A 421 20.17 -9.23 -2.30
CA GLU A 421 19.11 -9.86 -3.09
C GLU A 421 17.94 -8.89 -3.32
N PRO A 422 16.99 -9.21 -4.21
CA PRO A 422 15.71 -8.53 -4.23
C PRO A 422 15.05 -8.55 -2.85
N GLY A 423 14.67 -7.38 -2.34
CA GLY A 423 14.17 -7.26 -0.98
C GLY A 423 14.12 -5.84 -0.48
N THR A 424 13.86 -5.72 0.82
CA THR A 424 13.80 -4.45 1.55
C THR A 424 14.78 -4.48 2.70
N TYR A 425 15.46 -3.35 2.84
CA TYR A 425 16.53 -3.14 3.76
C TYR A 425 16.39 -1.81 4.49
N LEU A 426 16.63 -1.81 5.79
CA LEU A 426 16.79 -0.60 6.59
C LEU A 426 18.26 -0.18 6.57
N ILE A 427 18.53 1.08 6.25
CA ILE A 427 19.85 1.70 6.35
C ILE A 427 19.91 2.49 7.66
N SER A 428 20.85 2.13 8.53
CA SER A 428 21.01 2.74 9.86
C SER A 428 22.43 3.22 10.11
N PHE A 429 22.60 4.26 10.93
CA PHE A 429 23.90 4.72 11.39
C PHE A 429 24.19 4.26 12.82
N ARG A 430 25.44 3.83 13.07
CA ARG A 430 25.95 3.50 14.41
C ARG A 430 27.36 4.06 14.59
N GLU A 431 27.58 4.82 15.68
CA GLU A 431 28.92 5.28 16.07
C GLU A 431 29.79 4.14 16.65
N LYS A 432 31.11 4.31 16.59
CA LYS A 432 32.10 3.40 17.16
C LYS A 432 31.98 3.33 18.70
N GLY A 433 31.81 2.14 19.26
CA GLY A 433 31.83 1.90 20.71
C GLY A 433 30.85 0.84 21.19
N LYS A 434 31.03 0.39 22.44
CA LYS A 434 30.18 -0.63 23.09
C LYS A 434 28.90 -0.03 23.67
N ASP A 435 27.78 -0.76 23.58
CA ASP A 435 26.52 -0.43 24.26
C ASP A 435 26.70 -0.50 25.79
N ARG A 436 25.94 0.31 26.54
CA ARG A 436 25.91 0.28 28.02
C ARG A 436 25.06 -0.86 28.58
N ARG A 437 24.16 -1.46 27.78
CA ARG A 437 23.29 -2.56 28.23
C ARG A 437 24.07 -3.80 28.73
N ASP A 438 25.29 -4.01 28.25
CA ASP A 438 26.18 -5.08 28.73
C ASP A 438 26.68 -4.92 30.17
N LYS A 439 26.55 -3.72 30.78
CA LYS A 439 26.94 -3.54 32.19
C LYS A 439 25.95 -4.17 33.18
N GLY A 440 24.71 -4.46 32.77
CA GLY A 440 23.71 -5.05 33.65
C GLY A 440 23.97 -6.53 33.97
N GLU A 441 24.51 -7.28 33.01
CA GLU A 441 24.67 -8.74 33.15
C GLU A 441 25.88 -9.15 34.01
N GLU A 442 26.95 -8.34 34.06
CA GLU A 442 28.10 -8.64 34.92
C GLU A 442 27.80 -8.38 36.40
N ASP A 443 26.93 -7.40 36.71
CA ASP A 443 26.49 -7.12 38.08
C ASP A 443 25.41 -8.12 38.55
N GLU A 444 24.57 -8.66 37.66
CA GLU A 444 23.59 -9.72 38.00
C GLU A 444 24.22 -11.11 38.15
N LYS A 445 25.27 -11.44 37.39
CA LYS A 445 25.99 -12.72 37.54
C LYS A 445 26.74 -12.83 38.88
N ALA A 446 27.04 -11.72 39.55
CA ALA A 446 27.58 -11.71 40.91
C ALA A 446 26.50 -11.98 41.98
N ALA A 447 25.23 -11.73 41.69
CA ALA A 447 24.11 -11.94 42.62
C ALA A 447 23.50 -13.35 42.56
N ALA A 448 23.78 -14.12 41.50
CA ALA A 448 23.13 -15.41 41.21
C ALA A 448 23.94 -16.67 41.60
N GLN A 449 24.85 -16.61 42.59
CA GLN A 449 25.44 -17.80 43.22
C GLN A 449 24.45 -18.49 44.19
N GLY A 450 23.29 -18.91 43.68
CA GLY A 450 22.20 -19.49 44.46
C GLY A 450 21.30 -20.46 43.70
N VAL A 451 21.88 -21.54 43.18
CA VAL A 451 21.27 -22.90 42.99
C VAL A 451 20.12 -23.12 41.97
N ALA A 452 20.46 -23.94 40.95
CA ALA A 452 19.72 -25.00 40.21
C ALA A 452 18.51 -24.67 39.28
N SER A 453 18.69 -24.76 37.95
CA SER A 453 18.45 -25.93 37.05
C SER A 453 16.97 -26.05 36.58
N ARG A 454 16.56 -26.25 35.32
CA ARG A 454 17.09 -27.07 34.19
C ARG A 454 16.28 -26.81 32.89
N GLN A 455 16.95 -26.94 31.73
CA GLN A 455 16.55 -27.51 30.41
C GLN A 455 15.43 -26.81 29.59
N ASP A 456 15.69 -26.23 28.41
CA ASP A 456 16.31 -26.68 27.12
C ASP A 456 15.23 -26.97 26.07
N GLY A 457 15.00 -25.98 25.19
CA GLY A 457 14.37 -26.09 23.87
C GLY A 457 15.39 -25.69 22.78
N PRO A 458 15.18 -26.07 21.50
CA PRO A 458 16.25 -26.22 20.51
C PRO A 458 16.91 -24.89 20.09
N SER A 459 18.20 -25.00 19.78
CA SER A 459 19.21 -23.95 19.60
C SER A 459 19.00 -23.04 18.40
N ALA A 460 18.93 -21.73 18.68
CA ALA A 460 19.27 -20.66 17.76
C ALA A 460 20.78 -20.40 17.84
N ASP A 461 21.57 -21.20 17.11
CA ASP A 461 22.95 -20.87 16.73
C ASP A 461 22.88 -20.63 15.21
N GLU A 462 23.07 -19.42 14.67
CA GLU A 462 24.27 -18.59 14.76
C GLU A 462 24.02 -17.18 15.32
N ALA A 463 25.02 -16.70 16.06
CA ALA A 463 24.95 -15.58 16.98
C ALA A 463 25.36 -14.21 16.39
N GLU A 464 24.62 -13.19 16.86
CA GLU A 464 24.85 -11.74 16.94
C GLU A 464 24.92 -10.85 15.67
N PRO A 465 24.26 -9.67 15.74
CA PRO A 465 25.01 -8.47 16.14
C PRO A 465 24.28 -7.60 17.18
N ALA A 466 24.83 -7.46 18.39
CA ALA A 466 24.48 -6.39 19.34
C ALA A 466 25.47 -5.21 19.25
N TYR A 467 25.82 -4.85 18.00
CA TYR A 467 26.68 -3.77 17.48
C TYR A 467 27.97 -3.38 18.25
N ASP A 468 29.11 -3.77 17.69
CA ASP A 468 30.25 -2.90 17.34
C ASP A 468 30.92 -3.53 16.13
N ILE A 469 30.84 -2.92 14.95
CA ILE A 469 31.48 -3.48 13.74
C ILE A 469 32.83 -2.79 13.46
N GLU A 470 33.55 -2.55 14.58
CA GLU A 470 34.88 -1.99 14.89
C GLU A 470 35.22 -0.58 14.36
N SER A 471 34.26 0.12 13.75
CA SER A 471 34.32 1.57 13.50
C SER A 471 32.92 2.19 13.34
N ALA A 472 32.81 3.48 13.04
CA ALA A 472 31.54 4.06 12.65
C ALA A 472 31.12 3.48 11.29
N ASN A 473 29.88 3.03 11.17
CA ASN A 473 29.41 2.32 9.98
C ASN A 473 27.97 2.69 9.61
N LEU A 474 27.64 2.51 8.33
CA LEU A 474 26.27 2.33 7.87
C LEU A 474 25.93 0.85 7.89
N LEU A 475 24.84 0.50 8.57
CA LEU A 475 24.32 -0.85 8.68
C LEU A 475 23.18 -1.02 7.67
N ILE A 476 23.14 -2.18 7.03
CA ILE A 476 22.05 -2.58 6.14
C ILE A 476 21.46 -3.87 6.71
N THR A 477 20.24 -3.79 7.22
CA THR A 477 19.52 -4.95 7.77
C THR A 477 18.32 -5.29 6.90
N ASP A 478 17.98 -6.56 6.75
CA ASP A 478 16.74 -6.96 6.08
C ASP A 478 15.49 -6.60 6.89
N ALA A 479 14.33 -6.93 6.33
CA ALA A 479 13.03 -6.73 6.96
C ALA A 479 12.87 -7.46 8.31
N ASN A 480 13.66 -8.48 8.59
CA ASN A 480 13.64 -9.24 9.84
C ASN A 480 14.69 -8.76 10.85
N GLY A 481 15.39 -7.66 10.55
CA GLY A 481 16.41 -7.09 11.42
C GLY A 481 17.74 -7.85 11.36
N VAL A 482 17.89 -8.76 10.40
CA VAL A 482 19.13 -9.50 10.17
C VAL A 482 20.11 -8.57 9.47
N LEU A 483 21.31 -8.41 10.03
CA LEU A 483 22.38 -7.62 9.39
C LEU A 483 22.83 -8.32 8.11
N ILE A 484 22.63 -7.65 6.98
CA ILE A 484 23.04 -8.14 5.65
C ILE A 484 24.38 -7.53 5.25
N HIS A 485 24.57 -6.24 5.54
CA HIS A 485 25.82 -5.57 5.20
C HIS A 485 26.20 -4.43 6.14
N ALA A 486 27.48 -4.06 6.08
CA ALA A 486 28.15 -3.12 6.96
C ALA A 486 29.15 -2.30 6.14
N ILE A 487 28.88 -1.01 5.94
CA ILE A 487 29.73 -0.11 5.15
C ILE A 487 30.52 0.79 6.11
N PRO A 488 31.86 0.66 6.17
CA PRO A 488 32.69 1.55 6.96
C PRO A 488 32.52 3.00 6.52
N ILE A 489 32.34 3.92 7.47
CA ILE A 489 32.14 5.34 7.16
C ILE A 489 33.34 5.96 6.41
N LYS A 490 34.54 5.41 6.55
CA LYS A 490 35.70 5.81 5.73
C LYS A 490 35.51 5.58 4.22
N ASP A 491 34.65 4.64 3.84
CA ASP A 491 34.35 4.27 2.46
C ASP A 491 33.09 5.01 1.95
N VAL A 492 32.47 5.80 2.84
CA VAL A 492 31.42 6.78 2.53
C VAL A 492 32.13 8.11 2.24
N GLU A 493 32.05 8.62 1.00
CA GLU A 493 32.70 9.86 0.59
C GLU A 493 32.03 11.05 1.32
N TYR A 494 32.74 11.65 2.28
CA TYR A 494 32.16 12.67 3.17
C TYR A 494 31.78 13.97 2.46
N ALA A 495 30.80 14.61 3.10
CA ALA A 495 30.24 15.91 2.78
C ALA A 495 30.78 17.07 3.61
N THR A 496 30.75 18.25 3.00
CA THR A 496 30.86 19.56 3.64
C THR A 496 29.62 19.95 4.46
N VAL A 497 29.85 20.73 5.53
CA VAL A 497 28.80 21.50 6.21
C VAL A 497 28.31 22.58 5.25
N ASP A 498 27.14 22.41 4.66
CA ASP A 498 26.47 23.48 3.93
C ASP A 498 25.78 24.44 4.92
N LYS A 499 25.98 25.75 4.72
CA LYS A 499 25.49 26.80 5.63
C LYS A 499 24.09 27.27 5.29
N ASP A 500 23.52 26.80 4.19
CA ASP A 500 22.32 27.37 3.59
C ASP A 500 21.05 26.51 3.76
N TYR A 501 21.07 25.43 4.55
CA TYR A 501 19.86 24.64 4.87
C TYR A 501 19.26 25.08 6.22
N PRO A 502 18.12 25.80 6.23
CA PRO A 502 17.56 26.33 7.47
C PRO A 502 16.81 25.28 8.30
N ASP A 503 16.39 24.14 7.72
CA ASP A 503 15.28 23.35 8.29
C ASP A 503 15.48 21.83 8.34
N GLY A 504 16.68 21.32 8.61
CA GLY A 504 16.77 19.98 9.22
C GLY A 504 16.42 18.74 8.36
N ARG A 505 16.58 18.77 7.03
CA ARG A 505 16.06 17.73 6.10
C ARG A 505 17.16 16.84 5.49
N LEU A 506 16.84 15.56 5.27
CA LEU A 506 17.60 14.64 4.40
C LEU A 506 17.32 14.97 2.92
N LEU A 507 18.36 15.29 2.13
CA LEU A 507 18.24 15.50 0.68
C LEU A 507 19.06 14.44 -0.08
N VAL A 508 18.40 13.56 -0.82
CA VAL A 508 19.11 12.65 -1.75
C VAL A 508 19.33 13.35 -3.07
N THR A 509 20.60 13.47 -3.48
CA THR A 509 20.97 14.09 -4.77
C THR A 509 21.43 13.04 -5.78
N ALA A 510 21.09 13.30 -7.04
CA ALA A 510 21.12 12.39 -8.19
C ALA A 510 22.47 11.70 -8.48
N TYR A 511 22.35 10.52 -9.11
CA TYR A 511 23.39 9.77 -9.82
C TYR A 511 24.57 10.61 -10.35
N LYS A 512 25.80 10.24 -9.95
CA LYS A 512 27.03 10.64 -10.66
C LYS A 512 27.60 9.42 -11.38
N ALA A 513 27.58 9.45 -12.71
CA ALA A 513 28.29 8.46 -13.52
C ALA A 513 29.76 8.36 -13.06
N PRO A 514 30.30 7.15 -12.82
CA PRO A 514 31.70 7.02 -12.46
C PRO A 514 32.58 7.58 -13.57
N LYS A 515 33.62 8.34 -13.21
CA LYS A 515 34.77 8.52 -14.12
C LYS A 515 35.33 7.13 -14.36
N ARG A 516 35.31 6.66 -15.62
CA ARG A 516 35.80 5.34 -16.07
C ARG A 516 36.87 4.78 -15.12
N ALA A 517 36.47 3.87 -14.23
CA ALA A 517 37.38 2.85 -13.73
C ALA A 517 37.82 2.02 -14.95
N GLY A 518 38.99 1.39 -14.90
CA GLY A 518 39.49 0.58 -16.03
C GLY A 518 38.41 -0.38 -16.53
N GLU A 519 38.35 -0.60 -17.85
CA GLU A 519 37.29 -1.40 -18.52
C GLU A 519 37.12 -2.82 -17.95
N ASP A 520 38.09 -3.29 -17.15
CA ASP A 520 38.13 -4.63 -16.53
C ASP A 520 37.67 -4.68 -15.06
N GLU A 521 37.34 -3.58 -14.39
CA GLU A 521 37.09 -3.57 -12.92
C GLU A 521 35.62 -3.44 -12.48
N VAL A 522 34.66 -3.16 -13.38
CA VAL A 522 33.26 -2.95 -12.98
C VAL A 522 32.27 -3.62 -13.95
N VAL A 523 31.74 -4.79 -13.56
CA VAL A 523 30.54 -5.37 -14.18
C VAL A 523 29.31 -4.70 -13.55
N GLY A 524 28.75 -3.66 -14.16
CA GLY A 524 27.52 -3.00 -13.67
C GLY A 524 27.46 -1.48 -13.86
N ASP A 525 26.29 -0.89 -13.69
CA ASP A 525 26.12 0.58 -13.59
C ASP A 525 26.14 1.01 -12.09
N THR A 526 26.74 2.17 -11.78
CA THR A 526 26.94 2.63 -10.39
C THR A 526 26.12 3.87 -10.05
N LEU A 527 25.31 3.81 -9.00
CA LEU A 527 24.48 4.87 -8.44
C LEU A 527 25.15 5.53 -7.24
N GLY A 528 25.11 6.86 -7.16
CA GLY A 528 25.50 7.60 -5.95
C GLY A 528 24.27 7.84 -5.08
N VAL A 529 24.34 7.45 -3.81
CA VAL A 529 23.31 7.70 -2.79
C VAL A 529 23.86 8.73 -1.82
N THR A 530 23.07 9.76 -1.51
CA THR A 530 23.43 10.84 -0.57
C THR A 530 22.37 10.96 0.52
N LEU A 531 22.75 10.92 1.80
CA LEU A 531 21.83 11.08 2.95
C LEU A 531 22.32 12.18 3.90
N ASP A 532 21.56 13.27 4.08
CA ASP A 532 21.89 14.46 4.91
C ASP A 532 21.21 14.52 6.30
N VAL A 533 21.81 14.02 7.38
CA VAL A 533 21.22 14.07 8.74
C VAL A 533 21.53 15.40 9.43
N SER A 534 20.53 16.13 9.90
CA SER A 534 20.74 17.42 10.57
C SER A 534 19.85 17.64 11.80
N SER A 535 20.30 18.53 12.69
CA SER A 535 19.64 18.84 13.96
C SER A 535 18.79 20.11 13.85
N LYS A 536 17.59 20.12 14.46
CA LYS A 536 16.67 21.27 14.51
C LYS A 536 17.31 22.54 15.10
N ASN A 537 18.35 22.40 15.92
CA ASN A 537 18.99 23.50 16.64
C ASN A 537 20.43 23.78 16.16
N SER A 538 20.89 23.13 15.10
CA SER A 538 22.29 23.19 14.65
C SER A 538 22.41 23.68 13.21
N LYS A 539 23.33 24.62 12.96
CA LYS A 539 23.81 24.95 11.59
C LYS A 539 24.73 23.87 11.00
N LYS A 540 24.65 22.64 11.49
CA LYS A 540 25.54 21.52 11.10
C LYS A 540 24.71 20.30 10.76
N ALA A 541 24.96 19.75 9.58
CA ALA A 541 24.47 18.48 9.08
C ALA A 541 25.65 17.49 8.96
N MET A 542 25.35 16.19 9.04
CA MET A 542 26.20 15.10 8.58
C MET A 542 25.65 14.62 7.25
N ARG A 543 26.51 14.29 6.29
CA ARG A 543 26.07 13.66 5.04
C ARG A 543 26.84 12.39 4.76
N PHE A 544 26.11 11.39 4.32
CA PHE A 544 26.60 10.08 3.93
C PHE A 544 26.49 9.93 2.41
N GLU A 545 27.61 9.88 1.69
CA GLU A 545 27.61 9.56 0.25
C GLU A 545 28.22 8.16 0.02
N PHE A 546 27.44 7.22 -0.51
CA PHE A 546 27.91 5.88 -0.83
C PHE A 546 27.43 5.44 -2.20
N LYS A 547 28.08 4.42 -2.77
CA LYS A 547 27.80 3.93 -4.13
C LYS A 547 27.07 2.60 -4.06
N VAL A 548 26.09 2.44 -4.94
CA VAL A 548 25.34 1.20 -5.14
C VAL A 548 25.56 0.72 -6.57
N LYS A 549 25.96 -0.53 -6.76
CA LYS A 549 26.22 -1.12 -8.08
C LYS A 549 25.11 -2.10 -8.44
N VAL A 550 24.61 -2.03 -9.66
CA VAL A 550 23.57 -2.92 -10.19
C VAL A 550 24.05 -3.57 -11.49
N GLU A 551 23.40 -4.65 -11.93
CA GLU A 551 23.74 -5.30 -13.20
C GLU A 551 23.72 -4.34 -14.39
N LYS A 552 24.58 -4.64 -15.37
CA LYS A 552 24.68 -3.90 -16.62
C LYS A 552 23.35 -4.04 -17.39
N ASP A 553 22.93 -2.97 -18.05
CA ASP A 553 21.68 -2.89 -18.83
C ASP A 553 20.38 -2.78 -18.00
N LEU A 554 20.44 -2.87 -16.66
CA LEU A 554 19.32 -2.46 -15.80
C LEU A 554 19.09 -0.95 -15.88
N ILE A 555 20.17 -0.17 -15.93
CA ILE A 555 20.10 1.28 -16.10
C ILE A 555 20.14 1.63 -17.59
N ASP A 556 19.03 1.34 -18.26
CA ASP A 556 18.87 1.66 -19.69
C ASP A 556 18.67 3.18 -19.92
N GLY A 557 18.57 3.58 -21.19
CA GLY A 557 18.41 4.99 -21.57
C GLY A 557 17.11 5.66 -21.09
N THR A 558 16.11 4.89 -20.63
CA THR A 558 14.89 5.41 -20.00
C THR A 558 15.15 5.77 -18.53
N TRP A 559 15.90 4.93 -17.82
CA TRP A 559 16.32 5.15 -16.43
C TRP A 559 17.26 6.34 -16.30
N ARG A 560 18.18 6.53 -17.26
CA ARG A 560 19.19 7.63 -17.23
C ARG A 560 18.61 9.05 -17.44
N LYS A 561 17.33 9.17 -17.79
CA LYS A 561 16.67 10.46 -18.10
C LYS A 561 15.75 10.97 -16.99
N ARG A 562 15.34 10.09 -16.07
CA ARG A 562 14.67 10.43 -14.81
C ARG A 562 15.73 10.73 -13.76
#